data_AF-A0A226WW02-F1
#
_entry.id   AF-A0A226WW02-F1
#
_cell.length_a   1.000
_cell.length_b   1.000
_cell.length_c   1.000
_cell.angle_alpha   90.00
_cell.angle_beta   90.00
_cell.angle_gamma   90.00
#
_symmetry.space_group_name_H-M   'P 1'
#
loop_
_entity.id
_entity.type
_entity.pdbx_description
1 polymer ?
#
loop_
_entity_poly.entity_id
_entity_poly.type
_entity_poly.pdbx_seq_one_letter_code
_entity_poly.pdbx_strand_id
1 'polypeptide(L)'
;MVKGVRHKPTAVAREVYRDNFRALGSMRDTKWRDGYALLAQYGLLFELQVFWWHLMEAADLTRDFPSTQIFVNHTALPADRSGDGLAA
;
A
#
# COMPACT_ATOMS: atom_id res chain seq x y z
N MET A 1 3.67 -24.71 -0.82
CA MET A 1 2.32 -24.13 -0.62
C MET A 1 2.41 -22.63 -0.86
N VAL A 2 1.39 -21.98 -1.42
CA VAL A 2 1.39 -20.53 -1.76
C VAL A 2 0.94 -19.72 -0.54
N LYS A 3 1.64 -18.63 -0.20
CA LYS A 3 1.44 -17.85 1.05
C LYS A 3 1.33 -16.33 0.86
N GLY A 4 1.41 -15.83 -0.37
CA GLY A 4 1.34 -14.39 -0.69
C GLY A 4 -0.06 -13.94 -1.11
N VAL A 5 -0.47 -12.76 -0.65
CA VAL A 5 -1.68 -12.06 -1.11
C VAL A 5 -1.26 -10.74 -1.75
N ARG A 6 -1.36 -10.67 -3.09
CA ARG A 6 -1.19 -9.42 -3.84
C ARG A 6 -2.46 -8.60 -3.83
N HIS A 7 -2.32 -7.33 -3.45
CA HIS A 7 -3.45 -6.41 -3.43
C HIS A 7 -3.09 -5.04 -3.99
N LYS A 8 -4.10 -4.39 -4.59
CA LYS A 8 -4.05 -3.02 -5.10
C LYS A 8 -5.13 -2.22 -4.38
N PRO A 9 -4.80 -1.53 -3.26
CA PRO A 9 -5.76 -0.69 -2.55
C PRO A 9 -6.31 0.43 -3.45
N THR A 10 -7.44 1.02 -3.05
CA THR A 10 -7.93 2.25 -3.67
C THR A 10 -6.87 3.33 -3.57
N ALA A 11 -6.45 3.83 -4.73
CA ALA A 11 -5.45 4.87 -4.88
C ALA A 11 -5.98 5.95 -5.82
N VAL A 12 -5.43 7.15 -5.75
CA VAL A 12 -5.80 8.28 -6.61
C VAL A 12 -4.57 8.84 -7.32
N ALA A 13 -4.82 9.58 -8.39
CA ALA A 13 -3.76 10.33 -9.07
C ALA A 13 -3.08 11.32 -8.12
N ARG A 14 -1.82 11.67 -8.42
CA ARG A 14 -0.96 12.46 -7.53
C ARG A 14 -1.56 13.83 -7.19
N GLU A 15 -2.29 14.43 -8.12
CA GLU A 15 -2.90 15.76 -8.04
C GLU A 15 -4.06 15.78 -7.02
N VAL A 16 -4.71 14.64 -6.87
CA VAL A 16 -5.84 14.43 -5.94
C VAL A 16 -5.34 14.01 -4.56
N TYR A 17 -4.17 13.37 -4.47
CA TYR A 17 -3.62 12.88 -3.21
C TYR A 17 -3.37 14.00 -2.19
N ARG A 18 -3.66 13.70 -0.92
CA ARG A 18 -3.37 14.53 0.25
C ARG A 18 -2.79 13.63 1.34
N ASP A 19 -1.96 14.17 2.22
CA ASP A 19 -1.29 13.36 3.25
C ASP A 19 -2.25 12.63 4.19
N ASN A 20 -3.49 13.13 4.33
CA ASN A 20 -4.58 12.53 5.09
C ASN A 20 -5.56 11.71 4.23
N PHE A 21 -5.18 11.32 3.01
CA PHE A 21 -6.02 10.55 2.09
C PHE A 21 -6.64 9.33 2.80
N ARG A 22 -7.95 9.21 2.62
CA ARG A 22 -8.79 8.13 3.14
C ARG A 22 -10.01 8.02 2.23
N ALA A 23 -10.23 6.83 1.71
CA ALA A 23 -11.38 6.48 0.87
C ALA A 23 -11.75 5.01 1.09
N LEU A 24 -12.94 4.59 0.66
CA LEU A 24 -13.33 3.18 0.68
C LEU A 24 -12.30 2.33 -0.08
N GLY A 25 -11.77 1.29 0.56
CA GLY A 25 -10.73 0.41 0.02
C GLY A 25 -9.30 0.98 0.02
N SER A 26 -9.07 2.19 0.56
CA SER A 26 -7.71 2.71 0.79
C SER A 26 -7.04 2.02 1.98
N MET A 27 -5.72 2.19 2.16
CA MET A 27 -4.99 1.60 3.29
C MET A 27 -5.37 2.21 4.65
N ARG A 28 -6.11 3.33 4.65
CA ARG A 28 -6.71 3.93 5.84
C ARG A 28 -8.19 3.61 6.04
N ASP A 29 -8.83 2.87 5.14
CA ASP A 29 -10.21 2.39 5.35
C ASP A 29 -10.25 1.36 6.48
N THR A 30 -11.07 1.61 7.50
CA THR A 30 -11.22 0.70 8.65
C THR A 30 -11.62 -0.70 8.21
N LYS A 31 -12.59 -0.84 7.30
CA LYS A 31 -13.05 -2.16 6.85
C LYS A 31 -11.97 -2.91 6.07
N TRP A 32 -11.19 -2.17 5.28
CA TRP A 32 -10.04 -2.73 4.57
C TRP A 32 -8.97 -3.23 5.56
N ARG A 33 -8.70 -2.43 6.60
CA ARG A 33 -7.71 -2.74 7.63
C ARG A 33 -8.11 -3.93 8.49
N ASP A 34 -9.40 -4.16 8.72
CA ASP A 34 -9.90 -5.37 9.40
C ASP A 34 -9.47 -6.63 8.63
N GLY A 35 -9.56 -6.60 7.29
CA GLY A 35 -9.09 -7.70 6.45
C GLY A 35 -7.57 -7.83 6.43
N TYR A 36 -6.84 -6.71 6.38
CA TYR A 36 -5.38 -6.69 6.44
C TYR A 36 -4.84 -7.28 7.76
N ALA A 37 -5.50 -7.02 8.89
CA ALA A 37 -5.12 -7.54 10.20
C ALA A 37 -5.12 -9.08 10.26
N LEU A 38 -6.00 -9.72 9.49
CA LEU A 38 -6.10 -11.18 9.41
C LEU A 38 -4.85 -11.84 8.78
N LEU A 39 -4.05 -11.11 8.01
CA LEU A 39 -2.86 -11.67 7.36
C LEU A 39 -1.87 -12.23 8.39
N ALA A 40 -1.66 -11.51 9.51
CA ALA A 40 -0.82 -11.98 10.61
C ALA A 40 -1.39 -13.26 11.24
N GLN A 41 -2.71 -13.32 11.47
CA GLN A 41 -3.38 -14.48 12.05
C GLN A 41 -3.19 -15.75 11.19
N TYR A 42 -3.20 -15.62 9.86
CA TYR A 42 -3.03 -16.73 8.93
C TYR A 42 -1.58 -16.94 8.46
N GLY A 43 -0.64 -16.14 8.96
CA GLY A 43 0.76 -16.14 8.53
C GLY A 43 0.91 -15.94 7.03
N LEU A 44 0.13 -15.04 6.43
CA LEU A 44 0.17 -14.68 5.02
C LEU A 44 1.06 -13.45 4.81
N LEU A 45 1.78 -13.42 3.69
CA LEU A 45 2.59 -12.28 3.29
C LEU A 45 1.72 -11.28 2.52
N PHE A 46 1.90 -9.98 2.75
CA PHE A 46 1.20 -8.94 2.03
C PHE A 46 2.06 -8.37 0.91
N GLU A 47 1.63 -8.54 -0.35
CA GLU A 47 2.33 -7.99 -1.52
C GLU A 47 1.59 -6.73 -2.00
N LEU A 48 2.08 -5.57 -1.57
CA LEU A 48 1.48 -4.27 -1.84
C LEU A 48 1.89 -3.76 -3.22
N GLN A 49 0.91 -3.44 -4.07
CA GLN A 49 1.14 -2.63 -5.26
C GLN A 49 0.27 -1.38 -5.22
N VAL A 50 0.91 -0.22 -5.08
CA VAL A 50 0.28 1.10 -5.04
C VAL A 50 1.26 2.15 -5.59
N PHE A 51 0.78 3.33 -5.97
CA PHE A 51 1.65 4.46 -6.35
C PHE A 51 2.46 4.96 -5.16
N TRP A 52 3.68 5.42 -5.42
CA TRP A 52 4.67 5.73 -4.39
C TRP A 52 4.26 6.86 -3.44
N TRP A 53 3.42 7.80 -3.88
CA TRP A 53 2.89 8.86 -3.00
C TRP A 53 1.93 8.32 -1.92
N HIS A 54 1.40 7.11 -2.07
CA HIS A 54 0.60 6.44 -1.04
C HIS A 54 1.45 5.67 0.00
N LEU A 55 2.79 5.66 -0.12
CA LEU A 55 3.66 4.93 0.82
C LEU A 55 3.55 5.44 2.27
N MET A 56 3.09 6.67 2.48
CA MET A 56 2.81 7.17 3.84
C MET A 56 1.68 6.39 4.52
N GLU A 57 0.67 5.93 3.78
CA GLU A 57 -0.35 5.06 4.35
C GLU A 57 0.20 3.66 4.66
N ALA A 58 1.16 3.16 3.86
CA ALA A 58 1.83 1.90 4.15
C ALA A 58 2.71 2.00 5.41
N ALA A 59 3.32 3.16 5.65
CA ALA A 59 4.05 3.44 6.89
C ALA A 59 3.12 3.47 8.13
N ASP A 60 1.87 3.92 7.96
CA ASP A 60 0.85 3.80 9.03
C ASP A 60 0.52 2.31 9.29
N LEU A 61 0.39 1.49 8.24
CA LEU A 61 0.16 0.05 8.39
C LEU A 61 1.30 -0.67 9.11
N THR A 62 2.57 -0.37 8.79
CA THR A 62 3.71 -1.02 9.47
C THR A 62 3.82 -0.62 10.93
N ARG A 63 3.40 0.60 11.29
CA ARG A 63 3.33 1.07 12.67
C ARG A 63 2.22 0.37 13.45
N ASP A 64 1.05 0.26 12.85
CA ASP A 64 -0.14 -0.24 13.53
C ASP A 64 -0.22 -1.78 13.55
N PHE A 65 0.43 -2.45 12.60
CA PHE A 65 0.46 -3.91 12.45
C PHE A 65 1.90 -4.43 12.27
N PRO A 66 2.75 -4.32 13.31
CA PRO A 66 4.17 -4.63 13.21
C PRO A 66 4.48 -6.10 12.89
N SER A 67 3.54 -7.01 13.13
CA SER A 67 3.69 -8.45 12.83
C SER A 67 3.41 -8.81 11.36
N THR A 68 2.85 -7.89 10.56
CA THR A 68 2.56 -8.13 9.14
C THR A 68 3.68 -7.59 8.28
N GLN A 69 4.34 -8.47 7.52
CA GLN A 69 5.37 -8.06 6.58
C GLN A 69 4.74 -7.56 5.27
N ILE A 70 5.15 -6.36 4.84
CA ILE A 70 4.76 -5.76 3.56
C ILE A 70 5.89 -5.92 2.56
N PHE A 71 5.60 -6.55 1.43
CA PHE A 71 6.46 -6.61 0.25
C PHE A 71 5.97 -5.59 -0.76
N VAL A 72 6.77 -4.56 -1.02
CA VAL A 72 6.42 -3.52 -2.00
C VAL A 72 6.75 -4.01 -3.41
N ASN A 73 5.72 -4.21 -4.22
CA ASN A 73 5.86 -4.59 -5.61
C ASN A 73 6.24 -3.41 -6.50
N HIS A 74 7.04 -3.69 -7.54
CA HIS A 74 7.40 -2.74 -8.59
C HIS A 74 7.90 -1.39 -8.04
N THR A 75 8.58 -1.39 -6.90
CA THR A 75 9.10 -0.16 -6.26
C THR A 75 8.00 0.89 -6.03
N ALA A 76 6.79 0.43 -5.69
CA ALA A 76 5.59 1.24 -5.51
C ALA A 76 5.23 2.06 -6.76
N LEU A 77 5.36 1.47 -7.95
CA LEU A 77 5.03 2.11 -9.23
C LEU A 77 5.59 3.54 -9.28
N PRO A 78 6.92 3.70 -9.34
CA PRO A 78 7.59 4.99 -9.26
C PRO A 78 7.42 5.80 -10.56
N ALA A 79 6.23 5.76 -11.17
CA ALA A 79 5.79 6.63 -12.25
C ALA A 79 5.83 8.10 -11.79
N ASP A 80 6.13 8.99 -12.71
CA ASP A 80 7.55 9.23 -12.83
C ASP A 80 8.13 10.36 -11.98
N ARG A 81 9.30 10.08 -11.39
CA ARG A 81 9.83 10.85 -10.26
C ARG A 81 10.91 11.85 -10.70
N SER A 82 10.66 12.56 -11.84
CA SER A 82 11.50 13.62 -12.48
C SER A 82 12.89 13.15 -12.95
N GLY A 83 13.67 13.69 -13.89
CA GLY A 83 13.68 15.00 -14.54
C GLY A 83 12.61 15.19 -15.61
N ASP A 84 12.74 14.58 -16.79
CA ASP A 84 11.63 14.35 -17.75
C ASP A 84 10.83 13.08 -17.38
N GLY A 85 11.14 12.53 -16.21
CA GLY A 85 10.32 11.55 -15.56
C GLY A 85 11.04 10.33 -15.05
N LEU A 86 11.92 10.50 -14.08
CA LEU A 86 13.23 9.84 -14.08
C LEU A 86 14.04 10.42 -15.26
N ALA A 87 13.60 10.09 -16.49
CA ALA A 87 13.65 10.82 -17.78
C ALA A 87 12.99 10.05 -18.98
N ALA A 88 12.09 9.05 -18.76
CA ALA A 88 11.42 8.23 -19.80
C ALA A 88 10.29 7.33 -19.26
#